data_AF-R8W9R5-F1
#
_entry.id   AF-R8W9R5-F1
#
_cell.length_a   1.000
_cell.length_b   1.000
_cell.length_c   1.000
_cell.angle_alpha   90.00
_cell.angle_beta   90.00
_cell.angle_gamma   90.00
#
_symmetry.space_group_name_H-M   'P 1'
#
loop_
_entity.id
_entity.type
_entity.pdbx_description
1 polymer ?
#
loop_
_entity_poly.entity_id
_entity_poly.type
_entity_poly.pdbx_seq_one_letter_code
_entity_poly.pdbx_strand_id
1 'polypeptide(L)'
;MTLMETLYKEHDEIWAFTEQMTQKCIDLMEHNIFDADSFRADIAYIRTYADATHHKKEEDLLFRAMLDELGQVAENLIRHGMLVEHDQARLYVMELETAVNAYETDRSPALKLEILSQAMDYVHLLRRHIEKENGAIYPFAERALSPDTMRKLEAQFQSEWNHA
;
A
#
# COMPACT_ATOMS: atom_id res chain seq x y z
N MET A 1 -18.07 0.57 10.97
CA MET A 1 -17.54 1.32 9.82
C MET A 1 -17.99 0.62 8.57
N THR A 2 -18.22 1.35 7.48
CA THR A 2 -18.43 0.80 6.14
C THR A 2 -17.10 0.36 5.52
N LEU A 3 -17.15 -0.33 4.37
CA LEU A 3 -15.95 -0.64 3.59
C LEU A 3 -15.16 0.62 3.26
N MET A 4 -15.82 1.64 2.71
CA MET A 4 -15.16 2.88 2.28
C MET A 4 -14.55 3.65 3.45
N GLU A 5 -15.29 3.82 4.55
CA GLU A 5 -14.78 4.47 5.77
C GLU A 5 -13.51 3.77 6.29
N THR A 6 -13.47 2.45 6.20
CA THR A 6 -12.31 1.65 6.61
C THR A 6 -11.13 1.89 5.68
N LEU A 7 -11.32 1.83 4.36
CA LEU A 7 -10.24 2.06 3.39
C LEU A 7 -9.62 3.46 3.53
N TYR A 8 -10.45 4.51 3.67
CA TYR A 8 -9.95 5.87 3.90
C TYR A 8 -9.15 5.98 5.21
N LYS A 9 -9.63 5.36 6.29
CA LYS A 9 -8.92 5.37 7.57
C LYS A 9 -7.57 4.65 7.46
N GLU A 10 -7.52 3.52 6.78
CA GLU A 10 -6.28 2.78 6.55
C GLU A 10 -5.29 3.59 5.72
N HIS A 11 -5.77 4.33 4.72
CA HIS A 11 -4.94 5.28 3.98
C HIS A 11 -4.33 6.35 4.88
N ASP A 12 -5.06 6.90 5.85
CA ASP A 12 -4.50 7.88 6.80
C ASP A 12 -3.35 7.26 7.62
N GLU A 13 -3.51 6.01 8.05
CA GLU A 13 -2.51 5.29 8.84
C GLU A 13 -1.28 4.90 8.00
N ILE A 14 -1.50 4.41 6.77
CA ILE A 14 -0.42 4.10 5.81
C ILE A 14 0.30 5.39 5.42
N TRP A 15 -0.40 6.50 5.22
CA TRP A 15 0.22 7.79 4.96
C TRP A 15 1.13 8.20 6.12
N ALA A 16 0.64 8.14 7.36
CA ALA A 16 1.43 8.44 8.54
C ALA A 16 2.67 7.53 8.68
N PHE A 17 2.57 6.26 8.27
CA PHE A 17 3.71 5.35 8.17
C PHE A 17 4.73 5.83 7.11
N THR A 18 4.29 6.33 5.95
CA THR A 18 5.23 6.85 4.94
C THR A 18 6.03 8.06 5.44
N GLU A 19 5.45 8.91 6.29
CA GLU A 19 6.17 10.01 6.94
C GLU A 19 7.24 9.49 7.91
N GLN A 20 6.92 8.45 8.69
CA GLN A 20 7.88 7.81 9.59
C GLN A 20 9.03 7.15 8.83
N MET A 21 8.74 6.45 7.73
CA MET A 21 9.76 5.86 6.86
C MET A 21 10.67 6.93 6.25
N THR A 22 10.10 8.07 5.83
CA THR A 22 10.88 9.22 5.34
C THR A 22 11.84 9.74 6.40
N GLN A 23 11.37 9.92 7.64
CA GLN A 23 12.23 10.36 8.73
C GLN A 23 13.34 9.34 9.04
N LYS A 24 13.02 8.04 9.03
CA LYS A 24 14.01 6.97 9.21
C LYS A 24 15.07 6.98 8.11
N CYS A 25 14.70 7.29 6.87
CA CYS A 25 15.65 7.48 5.77
C CYS A 25 16.55 8.71 5.99
N ILE A 26 16.00 9.83 6.46
CA ILE A 26 16.78 11.04 6.80
C ILE A 26 17.78 10.72 7.91
N ASP A 27 17.36 10.04 8.98
CA ASP A 27 18.22 9.66 10.11
C ASP A 27 19.36 8.72 9.67
N LEU A 28 19.05 7.75 8.79
CA LEU A 28 20.07 6.91 8.18
C LEU A 28 21.03 7.75 7.33
N MET A 29 20.52 8.64 6.49
CA MET A 29 21.32 9.48 5.58
C MET A 29 22.27 10.41 6.35
N GLU A 30 21.74 11.25 7.23
CA GLU A 30 22.45 12.33 7.92
C GLU A 30 23.26 11.84 9.12
N HIS A 31 22.76 10.83 9.84
CA HIS A 31 23.31 10.44 11.14
C HIS A 31 23.85 9.00 11.16
N ASN A 32 23.71 8.25 10.07
CA ASN A 32 24.06 6.83 9.99
C ASN A 32 23.35 5.98 11.07
N ILE A 33 22.18 6.43 11.54
CA ILE A 33 21.36 5.67 12.47
C ILE A 33 20.73 4.51 11.70
N PHE A 34 21.10 3.29 12.09
CA PHE A 34 20.56 2.09 11.48
C PHE A 34 20.30 1.04 12.55
N ASP A 35 19.07 0.54 12.55
CA ASP A 35 18.61 -0.59 13.34
C ASP A 35 17.90 -1.57 12.39
N ALA A 36 18.52 -2.73 12.16
CA ALA A 36 17.99 -3.74 11.25
C ALA A 36 16.62 -4.26 11.71
N ASP A 37 16.42 -4.42 13.02
CA ASP A 37 15.17 -4.95 13.56
C ASP A 37 14.04 -3.92 13.43
N SER A 38 14.37 -2.63 13.57
CA SER A 38 13.43 -1.55 13.28
C SER A 38 13.00 -1.52 11.81
N PHE A 39 13.92 -1.74 10.86
CA PHE A 39 13.55 -1.86 9.44
C PHE A 39 12.73 -3.12 9.14
N ARG A 40 13.06 -4.26 9.78
CA ARG A 40 12.29 -5.50 9.65
C ARG A 40 10.87 -5.35 10.18
N ALA A 41 10.68 -4.60 11.27
CA ALA A 41 9.36 -4.30 11.80
C ALA A 41 8.52 -3.47 10.81
N ASP A 42 9.13 -2.48 10.15
CA ASP A 42 8.46 -1.71 9.10
C ASP A 42 8.08 -2.59 7.89
N ILE A 43 8.99 -3.45 7.43
CA ILE A 43 8.73 -4.41 6.34
C ILE A 43 7.58 -5.35 6.70
N ALA A 44 7.56 -5.83 7.95
CA ALA A 44 6.47 -6.67 8.45
C ALA A 44 5.14 -5.91 8.50
N TYR A 45 5.14 -4.64 8.91
CA TYR A 45 3.95 -3.79 8.88
C TYR A 45 3.44 -3.61 7.46
N ILE A 46 4.32 -3.32 6.49
CA ILE A 46 3.93 -3.18 5.08
C ILE A 46 3.27 -4.47 4.57
N ARG A 47 3.93 -5.62 4.76
CA ARG A 47 3.43 -6.92 4.26
C ARG A 47 2.11 -7.32 4.87
N THR A 48 1.91 -7.07 6.17
CA THR A 48 0.73 -7.53 6.89
C THR A 48 -0.42 -6.54 6.83
N TYR A 49 -0.13 -5.25 7.06
CA TYR A 49 -1.16 -4.21 7.15
C TYR A 49 -1.43 -3.57 5.80
N ALA A 50 -0.43 -2.93 5.18
CA ALA A 50 -0.65 -2.20 3.92
C ALA A 50 -1.03 -3.14 2.77
N ASP A 51 -0.39 -4.31 2.67
CA ASP A 51 -0.64 -5.24 1.56
C ASP A 51 -1.70 -6.30 1.90
N ALA A 52 -1.37 -7.25 2.81
CA ALA A 52 -2.23 -8.40 3.06
C ALA A 52 -3.57 -8.07 3.76
N THR A 53 -3.74 -6.85 4.27
CA THR A 53 -5.00 -6.37 4.86
C THR A 53 -5.64 -5.32 3.97
N HIS A 54 -4.97 -4.19 3.76
CA HIS A 54 -5.54 -3.05 3.05
C HIS A 54 -5.68 -3.31 1.54
N HIS A 55 -4.59 -3.48 0.79
CA HIS A 55 -4.68 -3.79 -0.65
C HIS A 55 -5.52 -5.04 -0.90
N LYS A 56 -5.44 -6.05 -0.02
CA LYS A 56 -6.22 -7.27 -0.17
C LYS A 56 -7.73 -7.02 -0.17
N LYS A 57 -8.23 -6.11 0.66
CA LYS A 57 -9.64 -5.70 0.63
C LYS A 57 -10.01 -5.01 -0.67
N GLU A 58 -9.14 -4.16 -1.19
CA GLU A 58 -9.40 -3.50 -2.47
C GLU A 58 -9.46 -4.53 -3.59
N GLU A 59 -8.43 -5.39 -3.71
CA GLU A 59 -8.30 -6.40 -4.74
C GLU A 59 -9.46 -7.42 -4.72
N ASP A 60 -9.83 -7.92 -3.54
CA ASP A 60 -10.85 -8.98 -3.43
C ASP A 60 -12.28 -8.45 -3.43
N LEU A 61 -12.49 -7.20 -3.00
CA LEU A 61 -13.82 -6.60 -2.88
C LEU A 61 -14.01 -5.51 -3.93
N LEU A 62 -13.49 -4.31 -3.69
CA LEU A 62 -13.85 -3.09 -4.43
C LEU A 62 -13.45 -3.20 -5.91
N PHE A 63 -12.18 -3.52 -6.17
CA PHE A 63 -11.62 -3.62 -7.51
C PHE A 63 -12.22 -4.79 -8.28
N ARG A 64 -12.46 -5.92 -7.61
CA ARG A 64 -13.17 -7.04 -8.21
C ARG A 64 -14.56 -6.64 -8.68
N ALA A 65 -15.36 -5.99 -7.84
CA ALA A 65 -16.69 -5.54 -8.22
C ALA A 65 -16.65 -4.50 -9.36
N MET A 66 -15.68 -3.58 -9.35
CA MET A 66 -15.48 -2.65 -10.46
C MET A 66 -15.18 -3.39 -11.77
N LEU A 67 -14.32 -4.40 -11.74
CA LEU A 67 -13.99 -5.21 -12.92
C LEU A 67 -15.18 -6.02 -13.42
N ASP A 68 -16.00 -6.55 -12.51
CA ASP A 68 -17.15 -7.38 -12.85
C ASP A 68 -18.30 -6.55 -13.47
N GLU A 69 -18.43 -5.26 -13.13
CA GLU A 69 -19.59 -4.43 -13.52
C GLU A 69 -19.28 -3.31 -14.53
N LEU A 70 -18.09 -2.68 -14.47
CA LEU A 70 -17.84 -1.40 -15.15
C LEU A 70 -17.08 -1.53 -16.49
N GLY A 71 -16.77 -2.75 -16.91
CA GLY A 71 -16.18 -3.07 -18.21
C GLY A 71 -14.83 -2.39 -18.46
N GLN A 72 -14.61 -1.91 -19.70
CA GLN A 72 -13.29 -1.48 -20.17
C GLN A 72 -12.66 -0.35 -19.34
N VAL A 73 -13.48 0.55 -18.77
CA VAL A 73 -12.98 1.65 -17.94
C VAL A 73 -12.32 1.11 -16.67
N ALA A 74 -12.97 0.16 -15.98
CA ALA A 74 -12.37 -0.49 -14.82
C ALA A 74 -11.16 -1.33 -15.18
N GLU A 75 -11.15 -2.03 -16.32
CA GLU A 75 -9.96 -2.77 -16.74
C GLU A 75 -8.73 -1.86 -16.87
N ASN A 76 -8.88 -0.69 -17.48
CA ASN A 76 -7.77 0.25 -17.65
C ASN A 76 -7.32 0.86 -16.32
N LEU A 77 -8.25 1.23 -15.45
CA LEU A 77 -7.91 1.83 -14.16
C LEU A 77 -7.30 0.82 -13.19
N ILE A 78 -7.88 -0.39 -13.11
CA ILE A 78 -7.54 -1.38 -12.10
C ILE A 78 -6.43 -2.31 -12.61
N ARG A 79 -6.64 -3.03 -13.72
CA ARG A 79 -5.67 -4.04 -14.19
C ARG A 79 -4.38 -3.40 -14.72
N HIS A 80 -4.49 -2.28 -15.43
CA HIS A 80 -3.35 -1.60 -16.03
C HIS A 80 -2.83 -0.44 -15.18
N GLY A 81 -3.45 -0.17 -14.03
CA GLY A 81 -3.10 0.90 -13.12
C GLY A 81 -2.85 0.38 -11.70
N MET A 82 -3.90 0.33 -10.88
CA MET A 82 -3.75 0.10 -9.43
C MET A 82 -3.06 -1.23 -9.10
N LEU A 83 -3.43 -2.33 -9.75
CA LEU A 83 -2.80 -3.65 -9.48
C LEU A 83 -1.31 -3.68 -9.88
N VAL A 84 -0.94 -2.96 -10.93
CA VAL A 84 0.48 -2.84 -11.32
C VAL A 84 1.27 -2.10 -10.25
N GLU A 85 0.66 -1.09 -9.63
CA GLU A 85 1.29 -0.35 -8.54
C GLU A 85 1.37 -1.16 -7.24
N HIS A 86 0.37 -1.99 -6.93
CA HIS A 86 0.47 -2.93 -5.80
C HIS A 86 1.67 -3.88 -6.00
N ASP A 87 1.83 -4.43 -7.20
CA ASP A 87 2.96 -5.32 -7.51
C ASP A 87 4.30 -4.58 -7.46
N GLN A 88 4.34 -3.32 -7.91
CA GLN A 88 5.53 -2.47 -7.81
C GLN A 88 5.88 -2.18 -6.33
N ALA A 89 4.88 -1.93 -5.48
CA ALA A 89 5.10 -1.74 -4.04
C ALA A 89 5.70 -3.01 -3.40
N ARG A 90 5.17 -4.19 -3.75
CA ARG A 90 5.70 -5.49 -3.29
C ARG A 90 7.15 -5.70 -3.70
N LEU A 91 7.52 -5.30 -4.92
CA LEU A 91 8.90 -5.34 -5.41
C LEU A 91 9.84 -4.48 -4.55
N TYR A 92 9.50 -3.22 -4.32
CA TYR A 92 10.33 -2.32 -3.51
C TYR A 92 10.54 -2.82 -2.09
N VAL A 93 9.53 -3.43 -1.47
CA VAL A 93 9.63 -4.01 -0.12
C VAL A 93 10.57 -5.22 -0.09
N MET A 94 10.54 -6.06 -1.13
CA MET A 94 11.47 -7.18 -1.27
C MET A 94 12.92 -6.71 -1.47
N GLU A 95 13.13 -5.69 -2.31
CA GLU A 95 14.45 -5.11 -2.55
C GLU A 95 14.99 -4.39 -1.31
N LEU A 96 14.12 -3.67 -0.57
CA LEU A 96 14.46 -3.06 0.72
C LEU A 96 14.91 -4.10 1.74
N GLU A 97 14.19 -5.20 1.90
CA GLU A 97 14.59 -6.28 2.82
C GLU A 97 15.96 -6.87 2.44
N THR A 98 16.20 -7.06 1.15
CA THR A 98 17.49 -7.53 0.63
C THR A 98 18.61 -6.57 1.00
N ALA A 99 18.41 -5.27 0.78
CA ALA A 99 19.39 -4.22 1.09
C ALA A 99 19.65 -4.09 2.60
N VAL A 100 18.60 -4.16 3.44
CA VAL A 100 18.72 -4.13 4.91
C VAL A 100 19.56 -5.29 5.42
N ASN A 101 19.29 -6.51 4.95
CA ASN A 101 20.03 -7.70 5.36
C ASN A 101 21.50 -7.64 4.91
N ALA A 102 21.76 -7.17 3.68
CA ALA A 102 23.13 -6.99 3.20
C ALA A 102 23.87 -5.92 4.02
N TYR A 103 23.25 -4.77 4.26
CA TYR A 103 23.86 -3.66 5.01
C TYR A 103 24.15 -4.01 6.47
N GLU A 104 23.35 -4.87 7.09
CA GLU A 104 23.62 -5.38 8.44
C GLU A 104 25.01 -6.07 8.51
N THR A 105 25.40 -6.76 7.44
CA THR A 105 26.68 -7.48 7.34
C THR A 105 27.83 -6.66 6.73
N ASP A 106 27.52 -5.75 5.79
CA ASP A 106 28.48 -4.87 5.12
C ASP A 106 27.95 -3.43 5.08
N ARG A 107 28.55 -2.54 5.88
CA ARG A 107 28.13 -1.14 6.01
C ARG A 107 28.65 -0.24 4.88
N SER A 108 28.59 -0.70 3.65
CA SER A 108 29.10 0.04 2.49
C SER A 108 28.14 1.17 2.06
N PRO A 109 28.67 2.29 1.53
CA PRO A 109 27.83 3.39 1.03
C PRO A 109 26.86 2.97 -0.08
N ALA A 110 27.23 1.97 -0.90
CA ALA A 110 26.37 1.44 -1.95
C ALA A 110 25.14 0.75 -1.37
N LEU A 111 25.30 -0.10 -0.35
CA LEU A 111 24.17 -0.78 0.31
C LEU A 111 23.29 0.19 1.12
N LYS A 112 23.90 1.22 1.73
CA LYS A 112 23.14 2.34 2.33
C LYS A 112 22.27 3.04 1.29
N LEU A 113 22.82 3.30 0.09
CA LEU A 113 22.09 3.92 -1.01
C LEU A 113 20.89 3.08 -1.44
N GLU A 114 21.06 1.75 -1.57
CA GLU A 114 19.96 0.84 -1.89
C GLU A 114 18.82 0.91 -0.87
N ILE A 115 19.12 0.93 0.44
CA ILE A 115 18.07 1.07 1.48
C ILE A 115 17.28 2.37 1.27
N LEU A 116 17.99 3.49 1.09
CA LEU A 116 17.37 4.81 0.91
C LEU A 116 16.53 4.87 -0.36
N SER A 117 17.04 4.32 -1.47
CA SER A 117 16.34 4.28 -2.75
C SER A 117 15.06 3.47 -2.67
N GLN A 118 15.13 2.22 -2.18
CA GLN A 118 13.98 1.32 -2.15
C GLN A 118 12.90 1.79 -1.17
N ALA A 119 13.29 2.31 0.00
CA ALA A 119 12.36 2.88 0.96
C ALA A 119 11.65 4.12 0.40
N MET A 120 12.39 5.03 -0.25
CA MET A 120 11.78 6.25 -0.81
C MET A 120 10.96 5.98 -2.07
N ASP A 121 11.33 5.00 -2.89
CA ASP A 121 10.53 4.56 -4.03
C ASP A 121 9.16 4.02 -3.57
N TYR A 122 9.15 3.19 -2.51
CA TYR A 122 7.91 2.75 -1.86
C TYR A 122 7.09 3.93 -1.34
N VAL A 123 7.71 4.85 -0.57
CA VAL A 123 7.03 6.03 0.00
C VAL A 123 6.37 6.88 -1.09
N HIS A 124 7.11 7.20 -2.15
CA HIS A 124 6.62 8.06 -3.22
C HIS A 124 5.53 7.39 -4.05
N LEU A 125 5.65 6.07 -4.29
CA LEU A 125 4.61 5.29 -4.94
C LEU A 125 3.32 5.33 -4.11
N LEU A 126 3.38 4.96 -2.83
CA LEU A 126 2.19 4.85 -1.97
C LEU A 126 1.47 6.18 -1.80
N ARG A 127 2.19 7.31 -1.64
CA ARG A 127 1.54 8.62 -1.52
C ARG A 127 0.72 8.97 -2.76
N ARG A 128 1.31 8.82 -3.96
CA ARG A 128 0.60 9.08 -5.23
C ARG A 128 -0.53 8.08 -5.47
N HIS A 129 -0.34 6.85 -5.02
CA HIS A 129 -1.33 5.78 -5.12
C HIS A 129 -2.57 6.12 -4.29
N ILE A 130 -2.38 6.40 -3.00
CA ILE A 130 -3.42 6.84 -2.06
C ILE A 130 -4.15 8.09 -2.58
N GLU A 131 -3.42 9.08 -3.11
CA GLU A 131 -4.03 10.28 -3.69
C GLU A 131 -4.94 9.96 -4.87
N LYS A 132 -4.53 9.04 -5.75
CA LYS A 132 -5.36 8.61 -6.90
C LYS A 132 -6.59 7.86 -6.44
N GLU A 133 -6.45 6.99 -5.45
CA GLU A 133 -7.56 6.19 -4.96
C GLU A 133 -8.61 7.06 -4.27
N ASN A 134 -8.17 7.84 -3.27
CA ASN A 134 -9.03 8.75 -2.53
C ASN A 134 -9.66 9.81 -3.43
N GLY A 135 -8.87 10.36 -4.37
CA GLY A 135 -9.31 11.48 -5.20
C GLY A 135 -10.13 11.08 -6.42
N ALA A 136 -9.91 9.88 -6.97
CA ALA A 136 -10.49 9.49 -8.25
C ALA A 136 -11.10 8.09 -8.27
N ILE A 137 -10.40 7.05 -7.82
CA ILE A 137 -10.87 5.65 -7.96
C ILE A 137 -12.06 5.38 -7.05
N TYR A 138 -11.95 5.71 -5.76
CA TYR A 138 -13.02 5.48 -4.78
C TYR A 138 -14.28 6.29 -5.13
N PRO A 139 -14.21 7.62 -5.41
CA PRO A 139 -15.40 8.36 -5.82
C PRO A 139 -16.01 7.84 -7.14
N PHE A 140 -15.18 7.32 -8.06
CA PHE A 140 -15.68 6.72 -9.29
C PHE A 140 -16.44 5.42 -8.99
N ALA A 141 -15.89 4.55 -8.15
CA ALA A 141 -16.53 3.30 -7.74
C ALA A 141 -17.90 3.56 -7.10
N GLU A 142 -17.99 4.49 -6.14
CA GLU A 142 -19.24 4.82 -5.44
C GLU A 142 -20.33 5.36 -6.38
N ARG A 143 -19.95 6.11 -7.42
CA ARG A 143 -20.90 6.65 -8.41
C ARG A 143 -21.30 5.65 -9.49
N ALA A 144 -20.39 4.76 -9.87
CA ALA A 144 -20.54 3.91 -11.04
C ALA A 144 -21.12 2.53 -10.72
N LEU A 145 -20.83 1.98 -9.53
CA LEU A 145 -21.38 0.70 -9.09
C LEU A 145 -22.86 0.81 -8.74
N SER A 146 -23.64 -0.20 -9.11
CA SER A 146 -25.06 -0.23 -8.79
C SER A 146 -25.30 -0.32 -7.26
N PRO A 147 -26.46 0.19 -6.78
CA PRO A 147 -26.84 0.06 -5.37
C PRO A 147 -26.96 -1.39 -4.89
N ASP A 148 -27.20 -2.36 -5.77
CA ASP A 148 -27.23 -3.78 -5.41
C ASP A 148 -25.82 -4.33 -5.18
N THR A 149 -24.88 -4.00 -6.07
CA THR A 149 -23.47 -4.36 -5.90
C THR A 149 -22.87 -3.73 -4.66
N MET A 150 -23.11 -2.43 -4.40
CA MET A 150 -22.65 -1.77 -3.19
C MET A 150 -23.20 -2.42 -1.91
N ARG A 151 -24.48 -2.83 -1.89
CA ARG A 151 -25.04 -3.57 -0.74
C ARG A 151 -24.40 -4.94 -0.54
N LYS A 152 -24.09 -5.67 -1.62
CA LYS A 152 -23.42 -6.97 -1.55
C LYS A 152 -21.98 -6.84 -1.05
N LEU A 153 -21.25 -5.85 -1.56
CA LEU A 153 -19.90 -5.53 -1.10
C LEU A 153 -19.88 -5.22 0.39
N GLU A 154 -20.79 -4.38 0.84
CA GLU A 154 -20.89 -4.04 2.27
C GLU A 154 -21.21 -5.28 3.10
N ALA A 155 -22.17 -6.12 2.69
CA ALA A 155 -22.48 -7.35 3.41
C ALA A 155 -21.27 -8.32 3.47
N GLN A 156 -20.51 -8.45 2.38
CA GLN A 156 -19.32 -9.28 2.34
C GLN A 156 -18.22 -8.72 3.27
N PHE A 157 -17.96 -7.42 3.20
CA PHE A 157 -17.01 -6.73 4.08
C PHE A 157 -17.36 -6.95 5.57
N GLN A 158 -18.64 -6.79 5.94
CA GLN A 158 -19.10 -7.00 7.32
C GLN A 158 -18.92 -8.45 7.80
N SER A 159 -19.03 -9.43 6.90
CA SER A 159 -18.90 -10.85 7.24
C SER A 159 -17.45 -11.33 7.33
N GLU A 160 -16.57 -10.79 6.48
CA GLU A 160 -15.22 -11.34 6.28
C GLU A 160 -14.13 -10.50 6.94
N TRP A 161 -14.37 -9.20 7.13
CA TRP A 161 -13.33 -8.23 7.48
C TRP A 161 -13.65 -7.39 8.72
N ASN A 162 -14.93 -7.24 9.10
CA ASN A 162 -15.32 -6.45 10.28
C ASN A 162 -15.21 -7.25 11.61
N HIS A 163 -14.26 -8.18 11.69
CA HIS A 163 -13.98 -8.97 12.91
C HIS A 163 -12.59 -8.71 13.49
N ALA A 164 -11.86 -7.74 12.93
CA ALA A 164 -10.54 -7.30 13.38
C ALA A 164 -10.63 -6.02 14.22
#